data_AF-A0A7V5P9Z3-F1
#
_entry.id   AF-A0A7V5P9Z3-F1
#
_cell.length_a   1.000
_cell.length_b   1.000
_cell.length_c   1.000
_cell.angle_alpha   90.00
_cell.angle_beta   90.00
_cell.angle_gamma   90.00
#
_symmetry.space_group_name_H-M   'P 1'
#
loop_
_entity.id
_entity.type
_entity.pdbx_description
1 polymer ?
#
loop_
_entity_poly.entity_id
_entity_poly.type
_entity_poly.pdbx_seq_one_letter_code
_entity_poly.pdbx_strand_id
1 'polypeptide(L)'
;LRELAASFDGGHALMAYVDDERSLSVFGATPVSPRRPEAIRALIEQLEHNLNGGRPLAVCLVGGGDIVPFFALPNPADDPDGALLSDAPYASRADDLFHPVRAVSRLPDLAPEHAGQFVQAALSAMRASGSSPVSTTGAGYTASIWREAAQEVFSLLGPPQSVRMSPPWSADDYRQLHLPWATFRYYNLHGKPDGVVWYGQKDPMLAANYADFPVALRAHDITPAHALRSIVITEACYGASLEPGSIASRFLGLGCSAFLGSSAMAYGAIAPPVTGADLLVKEFLRYMLAGLPAGQALQRARTAFSATMMAEQGFLDGEDQKTVLSFLLLGNPNARVRPTPALAREAAESQQDLSQFPVVCARSLADSRPVVLQPSLMEELEYLANSLLSSSALAGDGVRQETCSKTPIQRQVRLGAGGAQVLTFKRQLPTGAVGIAKFTVRQGRIAKAAVSR
;
A
#
# COMPACT_ATOMS: atom_id res chain seq x y z
N LEU A 1 14.00 -11.55 -21.26
CA LEU A 1 12.94 -10.58 -21.66
C LEU A 1 11.98 -11.11 -22.71
N ARG A 2 12.43 -11.60 -23.89
CA ARG A 2 11.50 -12.21 -24.87
C ARG A 2 10.70 -13.39 -24.31
N GLU A 3 11.34 -14.28 -23.55
CA GLU A 3 10.64 -15.37 -22.85
C GLU A 3 9.65 -14.86 -21.78
N LEU A 4 9.94 -13.71 -21.18
CA LEU A 4 9.07 -13.08 -20.18
C LEU A 4 7.82 -12.54 -20.87
N ALA A 5 7.99 -11.82 -21.98
CA ALA A 5 6.86 -11.40 -22.83
C ALA A 5 6.02 -12.60 -23.28
N ALA A 6 6.65 -13.69 -23.73
CA ALA A 6 5.95 -14.91 -24.14
C ALA A 6 5.20 -15.62 -22.99
N SER A 7 5.59 -15.40 -21.73
CA SER A 7 4.93 -15.98 -20.55
C SER A 7 3.66 -15.26 -20.10
N PHE A 8 3.39 -14.06 -20.61
CA PHE A 8 2.15 -13.34 -20.35
C PHE A 8 1.00 -13.94 -21.17
N ASP A 9 0.01 -14.50 -20.45
CA ASP A 9 -1.32 -14.94 -20.89
C ASP A 9 -1.52 -15.17 -22.40
N GLY A 10 -1.11 -16.35 -22.88
CA GLY A 10 -1.34 -16.79 -24.27
C GLY A 10 -0.44 -16.16 -25.34
N GLY A 11 0.58 -15.36 -24.96
CA GLY A 11 1.56 -14.81 -25.90
C GLY A 11 1.16 -13.46 -26.53
N HIS A 12 0.18 -12.76 -25.96
CA HIS A 12 -0.32 -11.48 -26.45
C HIS A 12 0.34 -10.25 -25.79
N ALA A 13 1.58 -10.38 -25.30
CA ALA A 13 2.33 -9.24 -24.78
C ALA A 13 3.13 -8.54 -25.87
N LEU A 14 3.08 -7.21 -25.85
CA LEU A 14 3.90 -6.34 -26.67
C LEU A 14 5.07 -5.83 -25.84
N MET A 15 6.26 -5.88 -26.40
CA MET A 15 7.49 -5.44 -25.73
C MET A 15 8.03 -4.21 -26.45
N ALA A 16 8.27 -3.15 -25.67
CA ALA A 16 8.84 -1.89 -26.15
C ALA A 16 10.03 -1.52 -25.25
N TYR A 17 11.21 -1.31 -25.84
CA TYR A 17 12.35 -0.69 -25.18
C TYR A 17 12.27 0.81 -25.41
N VAL A 18 12.26 1.60 -24.35
CA VAL A 18 11.95 3.04 -24.40
C VAL A 18 12.99 3.87 -25.18
N ASP A 19 14.19 3.34 -25.34
CA ASP A 19 15.36 3.97 -25.94
C ASP A 19 15.80 3.32 -27.27
N ASP A 20 15.10 2.27 -27.75
CA ASP A 20 15.46 1.55 -28.97
C ASP A 20 14.52 1.86 -30.14
N GLU A 21 15.07 2.43 -31.21
CA GLU A 21 14.31 2.84 -32.39
C GLU A 21 13.63 1.66 -33.09
N ARG A 22 14.34 0.52 -33.20
CA ARG A 22 13.81 -0.66 -33.87
C ARG A 22 12.60 -1.22 -33.11
N SER A 23 12.66 -1.25 -31.79
CA SER A 23 11.58 -1.69 -30.93
C SER A 23 10.34 -0.80 -30.99
N LEU A 24 10.49 0.51 -31.25
CA LEU A 24 9.39 1.47 -31.21
C LEU A 24 8.79 1.78 -32.58
N SER A 25 9.58 1.66 -33.65
CA SER A 25 9.13 1.89 -35.03
C SER A 25 7.93 1.02 -35.43
N VAL A 26 7.85 -0.21 -34.92
CA VAL A 26 6.71 -1.14 -35.15
C VAL A 26 5.39 -0.62 -34.57
N PHE A 27 5.46 0.30 -33.60
CA PHE A 27 4.32 0.97 -32.99
C PHE A 27 4.15 2.41 -33.49
N GLY A 28 4.92 2.85 -34.49
CA GLY A 28 4.90 4.24 -34.94
C GLY A 28 5.33 5.26 -33.88
N ALA A 29 6.23 4.86 -32.98
CA ALA A 29 6.76 5.71 -31.91
C ALA A 29 8.28 5.90 -32.04
N THR A 30 8.80 6.93 -31.37
CA THR A 30 10.24 7.27 -31.38
C THR A 30 10.87 7.07 -30.00
N PRO A 31 12.16 6.73 -29.92
CA PRO A 31 12.88 6.64 -28.65
C PRO A 31 12.75 7.89 -27.79
N VAL A 32 12.65 7.68 -26.47
CA VAL A 32 12.67 8.73 -25.46
C VAL A 32 13.87 8.54 -24.53
N SER A 33 14.24 9.58 -23.79
CA SER A 33 15.29 9.46 -22.79
C SER A 33 14.82 8.56 -21.64
N PRO A 34 15.52 7.44 -21.34
CA PRO A 34 15.12 6.53 -20.26
C PRO A 34 15.28 7.16 -18.88
N ARG A 35 15.97 8.30 -18.76
CA ARG A 35 16.16 9.05 -17.51
C ARG A 35 15.02 10.02 -17.19
N ARG A 36 14.02 10.16 -18.08
CA ARG A 36 12.94 11.14 -17.94
C ARG A 36 11.59 10.44 -17.77
N PRO A 37 11.07 10.31 -16.54
CA PRO A 37 9.82 9.60 -16.30
C PRO A 37 8.63 10.22 -17.04
N GLU A 38 8.61 11.54 -17.25
CA GLU A 38 7.57 12.22 -18.02
C GLU A 38 7.58 11.79 -19.50
N ALA A 39 8.77 11.59 -20.08
CA ALA A 39 8.92 11.18 -21.46
C ALA A 39 8.49 9.72 -21.65
N ILE A 40 8.80 8.85 -20.68
CA ILE A 40 8.33 7.47 -20.67
C ILE A 40 6.80 7.40 -20.53
N ARG A 41 6.20 8.23 -19.66
CA ARG A 41 4.73 8.30 -19.55
C ARG A 41 4.09 8.75 -20.88
N ALA A 42 4.63 9.79 -21.51
CA ALA A 42 4.13 10.26 -22.81
C ALA A 42 4.28 9.17 -23.90
N LEU A 43 5.37 8.40 -23.87
CA LEU A 43 5.55 7.25 -24.76
C LEU A 43 4.49 6.17 -24.50
N ILE A 44 4.18 5.83 -23.24
CA ILE A 44 3.09 4.88 -22.92
C ILE A 44 1.76 5.36 -23.52
N GLU A 45 1.42 6.64 -23.36
CA GLU A 45 0.21 7.23 -23.93
C GLU A 45 0.19 7.16 -25.46
N GLN A 46 1.33 7.44 -26.10
CA GLN A 46 1.49 7.32 -27.56
C GLN A 46 1.33 5.88 -28.04
N LEU A 47 1.97 4.93 -27.34
CA LEU A 47 1.85 3.50 -27.65
C LEU A 47 0.39 3.05 -27.54
N GLU A 48 -0.31 3.40 -26.46
CA GLU A 48 -1.73 3.10 -26.30
C GLU A 48 -2.60 3.68 -27.42
N HIS A 49 -2.30 4.91 -27.86
CA HIS A 49 -3.01 5.54 -28.98
C HIS A 49 -2.78 4.81 -30.30
N ASN A 50 -1.54 4.38 -30.57
CA ASN A 50 -1.15 3.76 -31.82
C ASN A 50 -1.60 2.30 -31.98
N LEU A 51 -2.11 1.66 -30.91
CA LEU A 51 -2.59 0.27 -30.95
C LEU A 51 -3.94 0.07 -31.68
N ASN A 52 -4.44 1.05 -32.43
CA ASN A 52 -5.58 0.94 -33.37
C ASN A 52 -6.78 0.13 -32.84
N GLY A 53 -7.19 0.37 -31.59
CA GLY A 53 -8.40 -0.20 -30.97
C GLY A 53 -8.16 -1.20 -29.84
N GLY A 54 -6.92 -1.65 -29.61
CA GLY A 54 -6.57 -2.46 -28.44
C GLY A 54 -6.00 -1.61 -27.31
N ARG A 55 -6.65 -1.56 -26.15
CA ARG A 55 -6.01 -1.07 -24.91
C ARG A 55 -5.36 -2.25 -24.19
N PRO A 56 -4.07 -2.16 -23.80
CA PRO A 56 -3.45 -3.21 -23.02
C PRO A 56 -4.21 -3.40 -21.70
N LEU A 57 -4.34 -4.65 -21.24
CA LEU A 57 -4.97 -4.95 -19.95
C LEU A 57 -4.19 -4.34 -18.78
N ALA A 58 -2.86 -4.22 -18.94
CA ALA A 58 -1.94 -3.57 -18.02
C ALA A 58 -0.64 -3.18 -18.74
N VAL A 59 0.07 -2.19 -18.18
CA VAL A 59 1.45 -1.84 -18.53
C VAL A 59 2.35 -2.41 -17.43
N CYS A 60 3.35 -3.21 -17.84
CA CYS A 60 4.36 -3.75 -16.93
C CYS A 60 5.68 -3.02 -17.16
N LEU A 61 6.10 -2.22 -16.19
CA LEU A 61 7.41 -1.56 -16.20
C LEU A 61 8.47 -2.62 -15.87
N VAL A 62 9.54 -2.73 -16.67
CA VAL A 62 10.60 -3.70 -16.45
C VAL A 62 11.92 -2.98 -16.17
N GLY A 63 12.48 -3.24 -14.99
CA GLY A 63 13.65 -2.56 -14.43
C GLY A 63 13.32 -1.73 -13.20
N GLY A 64 14.32 -1.43 -12.38
CA GLY A 64 14.20 -0.54 -11.23
C GLY A 64 14.43 0.92 -11.61
N GLY A 65 14.71 1.75 -10.62
CA GLY A 65 14.76 3.21 -10.76
C GLY A 65 15.84 3.71 -11.73
N ASP A 66 16.92 2.93 -11.92
CA ASP A 66 18.01 3.31 -12.83
C ASP A 66 17.71 3.00 -14.30
N ILE A 67 16.73 2.12 -14.57
CA ILE A 67 16.31 1.73 -15.93
C ILE A 67 15.01 2.44 -16.31
N VAL A 68 13.99 2.33 -15.47
CA VAL A 68 12.71 3.02 -15.61
C VAL A 68 12.48 3.82 -14.34
N PRO A 69 12.81 5.13 -14.31
CA PRO A 69 12.76 5.92 -13.09
C PRO A 69 11.36 5.98 -12.50
N PHE A 70 11.29 5.98 -11.17
CA PHE A 70 10.10 6.42 -10.46
C PHE A 70 9.90 7.92 -10.67
N PHE A 71 8.66 8.38 -10.60
CA PHE A 71 8.42 9.81 -10.38
C PHE A 71 8.79 10.17 -8.95
N ALA A 72 9.50 11.27 -8.76
CA ALA A 72 9.75 11.87 -7.45
C ALA A 72 8.70 12.96 -7.19
N LEU A 73 7.61 12.59 -6.53
CA LEU A 73 6.47 13.48 -6.26
C LEU A 73 6.65 14.23 -4.95
N PRO A 74 6.14 15.47 -4.82
CA PRO A 74 6.08 16.16 -3.53
C PRO A 74 5.31 15.31 -2.51
N ASN A 75 5.83 15.18 -1.29
CA ASN A 75 5.10 14.56 -0.20
C ASN A 75 3.86 15.39 0.16
N PRO A 76 2.63 14.85 0.01
CA PRO A 76 1.42 15.57 0.36
C PRO A 76 1.17 15.58 1.88
N ALA A 77 1.69 14.58 2.61
CA ALA A 77 1.50 14.39 4.04
C ALA A 77 2.52 15.20 4.88
N ASP A 78 2.14 15.49 6.12
CA ASP A 78 2.99 16.16 7.11
C ASP A 78 3.71 15.15 7.99
N ASP A 79 4.81 14.60 7.48
CA ASP A 79 5.60 13.55 8.09
C ASP A 79 7.07 13.60 7.60
N PRO A 80 7.99 12.76 8.11
CA PRO A 80 9.41 12.91 7.81
C PRO A 80 9.81 12.40 6.42
N ASP A 81 8.90 11.88 5.59
CA ASP A 81 9.26 11.45 4.23
C ASP A 81 9.66 12.64 3.35
N GLY A 82 10.70 12.43 2.54
CA GLY A 82 11.08 13.31 1.45
C GLY A 82 10.18 13.14 0.22
N ALA A 83 10.74 13.30 -0.98
CA ALA A 83 9.99 13.06 -2.21
C ALA A 83 9.50 11.61 -2.30
N LEU A 84 8.24 11.41 -2.71
CA LEU A 84 7.65 10.09 -2.86
C LEU A 84 8.04 9.49 -4.20
N LEU A 85 8.70 8.33 -4.16
CA LEU A 85 8.97 7.53 -5.34
C LEU A 85 7.69 6.77 -5.74
N SER A 86 7.16 7.06 -6.94
CA SER A 86 5.84 6.60 -7.36
C SER A 86 5.78 6.16 -8.82
N ASP A 87 5.00 5.10 -9.06
CA ASP A 87 4.55 4.68 -10.40
C ASP A 87 3.13 5.17 -10.73
N ALA A 88 2.42 5.81 -9.80
CA ALA A 88 1.05 6.29 -10.01
C ALA A 88 0.91 7.21 -11.23
N PRO A 89 1.87 8.09 -11.56
CA PRO A 89 1.78 8.89 -12.78
C PRO A 89 1.87 8.08 -14.07
N TYR A 90 2.51 6.90 -14.09
CA TYR A 90 2.47 6.01 -15.25
C TYR A 90 1.06 5.42 -15.47
N ALA A 91 0.29 5.23 -14.39
CA ALA A 91 -1.06 4.68 -14.43
C ALA A 91 -2.12 5.73 -14.81
N SER A 92 -1.75 7.01 -14.80
CA SER A 92 -2.70 8.11 -14.83
C SER A 92 -2.40 9.08 -15.96
N ARG A 93 -3.31 10.03 -16.20
CA ARG A 93 -3.03 11.16 -17.10
C ARG A 93 -2.23 12.23 -16.35
N ALA A 94 -1.64 13.15 -17.09
CA ALA A 94 -0.79 14.18 -16.51
C ALA A 94 -1.52 15.14 -15.54
N ASP A 95 -2.80 15.35 -15.77
CA ASP A 95 -3.67 16.30 -15.07
C ASP A 95 -4.43 15.69 -13.89
N ASP A 96 -4.45 14.36 -13.76
CA ASP A 96 -5.20 13.66 -12.74
C ASP A 96 -4.45 12.41 -12.27
N LEU A 97 -3.73 12.53 -11.15
CA LEU A 97 -2.95 11.44 -10.56
C LEU A 97 -3.78 10.50 -9.66
N PHE A 98 -5.03 10.86 -9.37
CA PHE A 98 -5.87 10.14 -8.41
C PHE A 98 -6.88 9.22 -9.08
N HIS A 99 -7.09 9.38 -10.40
CA HIS A 99 -7.88 8.47 -11.23
C HIS A 99 -7.00 7.74 -12.26
N PRO A 100 -6.44 6.57 -11.90
CA PRO A 100 -5.63 5.81 -12.84
C PRO A 100 -6.50 5.30 -14.01
N VAL A 101 -6.10 5.64 -15.23
CA VAL A 101 -6.79 5.26 -16.47
C VAL A 101 -6.32 3.92 -17.05
N ARG A 102 -5.20 3.40 -16.54
CA ARG A 102 -4.62 2.11 -16.91
C ARG A 102 -4.06 1.37 -15.69
N ALA A 103 -4.02 0.05 -15.79
CA ALA A 103 -3.33 -0.79 -14.81
C ALA A 103 -1.81 -0.72 -15.01
N VAL A 104 -1.05 -0.56 -13.93
CA VAL A 104 0.42 -0.55 -13.95
C VAL A 104 0.97 -1.47 -12.88
N SER A 105 2.00 -2.23 -13.23
CA SER A 105 2.88 -2.91 -12.28
C SER A 105 4.34 -2.70 -12.65
N ARG A 106 5.24 -3.11 -11.76
CA ARG A 106 6.68 -3.10 -11.99
C ARG A 106 7.32 -4.46 -11.71
N LEU A 107 8.16 -4.92 -12.62
CA LEU A 107 9.14 -5.97 -12.40
C LEU A 107 10.49 -5.27 -12.16
N PRO A 108 10.87 -5.01 -10.91
CA PRO A 108 12.11 -4.30 -10.61
C PRO A 108 13.33 -5.11 -11.06
N ASP A 109 14.46 -4.47 -11.33
CA ASP A 109 15.71 -5.20 -11.30
C ASP A 109 16.07 -5.47 -9.84
N LEU A 110 16.43 -6.71 -9.53
CA LEU A 110 17.25 -6.97 -8.36
C LEU A 110 18.71 -6.86 -8.79
N ALA A 111 19.59 -6.54 -7.84
CA ALA A 111 21.00 -6.22 -8.07
C ALA A 111 21.64 -7.04 -9.22
N PRO A 112 22.48 -6.44 -10.09
CA PRO A 112 22.92 -7.04 -11.36
C PRO A 112 23.45 -8.48 -11.25
N GLU A 113 24.12 -8.81 -10.16
CA GLU A 113 24.62 -10.15 -9.84
C GLU A 113 23.52 -11.23 -9.72
N HIS A 114 22.26 -10.82 -9.49
CA HIS A 114 21.08 -11.68 -9.33
C HIS A 114 20.06 -11.53 -10.47
N ALA A 115 20.32 -10.72 -11.49
CA ALA A 115 19.37 -10.42 -12.57
C ALA A 115 18.85 -11.69 -13.28
N GLY A 116 19.71 -12.68 -13.51
CA GLY A 116 19.33 -13.96 -14.10
C GLY A 116 18.35 -14.77 -13.22
N GLN A 117 18.61 -14.84 -11.91
CA GLN A 117 17.74 -15.54 -10.95
C GLN A 117 16.38 -14.84 -10.83
N PHE A 118 16.37 -13.51 -10.80
CA PHE A 118 15.15 -12.73 -10.75
C PHE A 118 14.28 -12.93 -11.99
N VAL A 119 14.87 -12.90 -13.20
CA VAL A 119 14.12 -13.15 -14.43
C VAL A 119 13.53 -14.57 -14.41
N GLN A 120 14.26 -15.57 -13.90
CA GLN A 120 13.72 -16.94 -13.76
C GLN A 120 12.60 -17.03 -12.71
N ALA A 121 12.71 -16.31 -11.59
CA ALA A 121 11.66 -16.23 -10.58
C ALA A 121 10.40 -15.54 -11.14
N ALA A 122 10.56 -14.43 -11.85
CA ALA A 122 9.49 -13.72 -12.55
C ALA A 122 8.84 -14.62 -13.61
N LEU A 123 9.63 -15.32 -14.45
CA LEU A 123 9.12 -16.28 -15.43
C LEU A 123 8.30 -17.39 -14.77
N SER A 124 8.79 -17.92 -13.65
CA SER A 124 8.10 -18.97 -12.90
C SER A 124 6.77 -18.48 -12.34
N ALA A 125 6.74 -17.28 -11.77
CA ALA A 125 5.53 -16.62 -11.29
C ALA A 125 4.51 -16.36 -12.42
N MET A 126 4.98 -15.92 -13.59
CA MET A 126 4.14 -15.66 -14.77
C MET A 126 3.53 -16.96 -15.31
N ARG A 127 4.34 -18.00 -15.55
CA ARG A 127 3.89 -19.30 -16.07
C ARG A 127 2.93 -20.00 -15.12
N ALA A 128 3.14 -19.86 -13.82
CA ALA A 128 2.29 -20.47 -12.81
C ALA A 128 0.92 -19.79 -12.66
N SER A 129 0.72 -18.61 -13.26
CA SER A 129 -0.59 -17.93 -13.30
C SER A 129 -1.54 -18.54 -14.34
N GLY A 130 -1.03 -19.33 -15.31
CA GLY A 130 -1.83 -20.00 -16.35
C GLY A 130 -2.35 -21.39 -15.97
N SER A 131 -1.98 -21.94 -14.81
CA SER A 131 -2.35 -23.30 -14.38
C SER A 131 -3.22 -23.29 -13.12
N SER A 132 -4.53 -23.41 -13.34
CA SER A 132 -5.65 -23.48 -12.38
C SER A 132 -5.86 -22.24 -11.48
N PRO A 133 -7.12 -21.80 -11.25
CA PRO A 133 -7.40 -20.70 -10.34
C PRO A 133 -6.84 -20.99 -8.95
N VAL A 134 -5.94 -20.13 -8.47
CA VAL A 134 -5.38 -20.26 -7.12
C VAL A 134 -6.50 -20.06 -6.09
N SER A 135 -6.43 -20.79 -4.97
CA SER A 135 -7.37 -20.74 -3.84
C SER A 135 -7.61 -19.30 -3.37
N THR A 136 -8.73 -18.99 -2.73
CA THR A 136 -9.00 -17.65 -2.16
C THR A 136 -8.51 -17.51 -0.72
N THR A 137 -7.89 -18.55 -0.16
CA THR A 137 -7.44 -18.56 1.24
C THR A 137 -6.25 -17.63 1.49
N GLY A 138 -6.25 -16.94 2.63
CA GLY A 138 -5.14 -16.11 3.08
C GLY A 138 -4.52 -16.53 4.40
N ALA A 139 -3.29 -16.10 4.62
CA ALA A 139 -2.61 -16.11 5.91
C ALA A 139 -2.34 -14.66 6.33
N GLY A 140 -2.84 -14.26 7.49
CA GLY A 140 -2.72 -12.90 8.02
C GLY A 140 -1.75 -12.83 9.19
N TYR A 141 -0.92 -11.77 9.23
CA TYR A 141 -0.03 -11.49 10.35
C TYR A 141 0.05 -9.98 10.63
N THR A 142 -0.31 -9.57 11.84
CA THR A 142 -0.43 -8.15 12.20
C THR A 142 0.24 -7.80 13.53
N ALA A 143 0.56 -6.53 13.74
CA ALA A 143 0.86 -6.00 15.06
C ALA A 143 -0.40 -6.13 15.95
N SER A 144 -0.25 -6.55 17.22
CA SER A 144 -1.41 -6.76 18.11
C SER A 144 -2.28 -5.52 18.24
N ILE A 145 -1.66 -4.34 18.21
CA ILE A 145 -2.38 -3.06 18.33
C ILE A 145 -3.31 -2.75 17.15
N TRP A 146 -3.06 -3.34 15.99
CA TRP A 146 -3.89 -3.16 14.79
C TRP A 146 -4.84 -4.33 14.57
N ARG A 147 -5.03 -5.19 15.58
CA ARG A 147 -5.87 -6.39 15.50
C ARG A 147 -7.23 -6.11 14.88
N GLU A 148 -7.94 -5.08 15.33
CA GLU A 148 -9.30 -4.81 14.89
C GLU A 148 -9.37 -4.34 13.44
N ALA A 149 -8.51 -3.39 13.03
CA ALA A 149 -8.42 -2.95 11.64
C ALA A 149 -7.98 -4.10 10.72
N ALA A 150 -6.95 -4.86 11.12
CA ALA A 150 -6.46 -5.99 10.35
C ALA A 150 -7.48 -7.13 10.21
N GLN A 151 -8.32 -7.36 11.23
CA GLN A 151 -9.41 -8.33 11.19
C GLN A 151 -10.50 -7.94 10.19
N GLU A 152 -10.82 -6.65 10.09
CA GLU A 152 -11.78 -6.12 9.13
C GLU A 152 -11.30 -6.34 7.68
N VAL A 153 -10.04 -6.02 7.38
CA VAL A 153 -9.44 -6.26 6.07
C VAL A 153 -9.35 -7.76 5.76
N PHE A 154 -8.86 -8.55 6.72
CA PHE A 154 -8.64 -9.98 6.54
C PHE A 154 -9.93 -10.81 6.43
N SER A 155 -11.08 -10.28 6.85
CA SER A 155 -12.38 -10.95 6.75
C SER A 155 -12.72 -11.43 5.34
N LEU A 156 -12.14 -10.80 4.30
CA LEU A 156 -12.26 -11.21 2.90
C LEU A 156 -11.48 -12.49 2.54
N LEU A 157 -10.44 -12.82 3.31
CA LEU A 157 -9.49 -13.91 3.05
C LEU A 157 -9.71 -15.15 3.92
N GLY A 158 -10.46 -15.00 5.02
CA GLY A 158 -10.75 -16.08 5.97
C GLY A 158 -11.37 -15.58 7.28
N PRO A 159 -11.54 -16.46 8.28
CA PRO A 159 -12.07 -16.07 9.58
C PRO A 159 -11.19 -14.98 10.22
N PRO A 160 -11.74 -13.83 10.63
CA PRO A 160 -10.95 -12.73 11.22
C PRO A 160 -10.07 -13.16 12.40
N GLN A 161 -10.57 -14.09 13.22
CA GLN A 161 -9.88 -14.59 14.41
C GLN A 161 -8.64 -15.46 14.07
N SER A 162 -8.46 -15.84 12.80
CA SER A 162 -7.30 -16.61 12.35
C SER A 162 -6.07 -15.75 12.03
N VAL A 163 -6.21 -14.41 12.00
CA VAL A 163 -5.07 -13.49 11.86
C VAL A 163 -4.11 -13.70 13.04
N ARG A 164 -2.84 -13.97 12.73
CA ARG A 164 -1.78 -14.08 13.74
C ARG A 164 -1.35 -12.69 14.19
N MET A 165 -0.89 -12.58 15.42
CA MET A 165 -0.52 -11.29 16.03
C MET A 165 0.89 -11.32 16.60
N SER A 166 1.63 -10.23 16.42
CA SER A 166 2.93 -9.99 17.03
C SER A 166 2.85 -8.78 17.95
N PRO A 167 3.03 -8.96 19.28
CA PRO A 167 3.12 -10.23 20.05
C PRO A 167 1.79 -11.05 20.15
N PRO A 168 1.79 -12.30 20.69
CA PRO A 168 2.90 -13.01 21.34
C PRO A 168 3.94 -13.55 20.37
N TRP A 169 3.58 -13.71 19.11
CA TRP A 169 4.46 -14.29 18.13
C TRP A 169 5.58 -13.34 17.73
N SER A 170 6.74 -13.92 17.40
CA SER A 170 7.92 -13.21 16.94
C SER A 170 8.47 -13.84 15.68
N ALA A 171 9.57 -13.30 15.16
CA ALA A 171 10.27 -13.89 14.02
C ALA A 171 10.77 -15.31 14.30
N ASP A 172 11.06 -15.66 15.56
CA ASP A 172 11.53 -17.00 15.92
C ASP A 172 10.41 -18.05 15.78
N ASP A 173 9.15 -17.61 15.87
CA ASP A 173 7.95 -18.43 15.69
C ASP A 173 7.46 -18.46 14.24
N TYR A 174 7.90 -17.51 13.40
CA TYR A 174 7.30 -17.23 12.10
C TYR A 174 7.20 -18.45 11.18
N ARG A 175 8.23 -19.31 11.20
CA ARG A 175 8.25 -20.56 10.43
C ARG A 175 7.15 -21.55 10.82
N GLN A 176 6.58 -21.44 12.02
CA GLN A 176 5.45 -22.26 12.46
C GLN A 176 4.10 -21.61 12.12
N LEU A 177 4.08 -20.30 11.89
CA LEU A 177 2.87 -19.51 11.62
C LEU A 177 2.51 -19.44 10.15
N HIS A 178 3.51 -19.50 9.27
CA HIS A 178 3.26 -19.40 7.84
C HIS A 178 2.43 -20.59 7.35
N LEU A 179 1.49 -20.30 6.44
CA LEU A 179 0.66 -21.31 5.78
C LEU A 179 1.10 -21.37 4.31
N PRO A 180 2.03 -22.27 3.94
CA PRO A 180 2.57 -22.35 2.57
C PRO A 180 1.49 -22.49 1.49
N TRP A 181 0.40 -23.16 1.84
CA TRP A 181 -0.73 -23.44 0.94
C TRP A 181 -1.68 -22.27 0.74
N ALA A 182 -1.64 -21.24 1.60
CA ALA A 182 -2.48 -20.07 1.40
C ALA A 182 -2.05 -19.36 0.11
N THR A 183 -2.96 -18.67 -0.55
CA THR A 183 -2.66 -17.87 -1.74
C THR A 183 -2.20 -16.48 -1.36
N PHE A 184 -2.95 -15.86 -0.45
CA PHE A 184 -2.68 -14.52 0.02
C PHE A 184 -1.76 -14.54 1.23
N ARG A 185 -0.82 -13.60 1.27
CA ARG A 185 -0.04 -13.27 2.46
C ARG A 185 -0.34 -11.82 2.82
N TYR A 186 -1.05 -11.64 3.92
CA TYR A 186 -1.49 -10.34 4.39
C TYR A 186 -0.67 -9.93 5.61
N TYR A 187 -0.05 -8.75 5.54
CA TYR A 187 0.77 -8.19 6.61
C TYR A 187 0.31 -6.78 6.97
N ASN A 188 0.02 -6.56 8.25
CA ASN A 188 -0.16 -5.21 8.79
C ASN A 188 0.79 -5.07 10.00
N LEU A 189 2.05 -4.77 9.70
CA LEU A 189 3.20 -4.72 10.63
C LEU A 189 3.97 -3.42 10.41
N HIS A 190 4.80 -2.99 11.36
CA HIS A 190 5.66 -1.82 11.15
C HIS A 190 6.80 -2.17 10.20
N GLY A 191 7.14 -1.23 9.33
CA GLY A 191 8.31 -1.33 8.45
C GLY A 191 9.21 -0.10 8.55
N LYS A 192 10.42 -0.24 8.03
CA LYS A 192 11.45 0.81 7.99
C LYS A 192 11.95 0.98 6.55
N PRO A 193 12.61 2.11 6.21
CA PRO A 193 13.08 2.37 4.85
C PRO A 193 13.93 1.25 4.22
N ASP A 194 14.78 0.59 5.01
CA ASP A 194 15.59 -0.54 4.56
C ASP A 194 14.76 -1.77 4.13
N GLY A 195 13.52 -1.89 4.61
CA GLY A 195 12.59 -2.97 4.32
C GLY A 195 13.06 -4.36 4.76
N VAL A 196 14.15 -4.50 5.52
CA VAL A 196 14.77 -5.82 5.82
C VAL A 196 14.08 -6.56 6.98
N VAL A 197 13.43 -5.81 7.86
CA VAL A 197 12.72 -6.31 9.04
C VAL A 197 11.38 -5.62 9.21
N TRP A 198 10.35 -6.40 9.51
CA TRP A 198 9.06 -5.90 10.00
C TRP A 198 8.85 -6.23 11.48
N TYR A 199 8.17 -5.33 12.18
CA TYR A 199 7.99 -5.39 13.63
C TYR A 199 6.51 -5.50 13.98
N GLY A 200 6.21 -6.25 15.03
CA GLY A 200 4.93 -6.20 15.72
C GLY A 200 4.83 -4.98 16.61
N GLN A 201 3.69 -4.82 17.25
CA GLN A 201 3.50 -3.85 18.32
C GLN A 201 2.49 -4.37 19.33
N LYS A 202 2.88 -4.36 20.61
CA LYS A 202 2.00 -4.74 21.71
C LYS A 202 0.81 -3.78 21.80
N ASP A 203 -0.38 -4.35 21.96
CA ASP A 203 -1.58 -3.61 22.36
C ASP A 203 -1.44 -3.20 23.84
N PRO A 204 -1.40 -1.89 24.17
CA PRO A 204 -1.28 -1.41 25.55
C PRO A 204 -2.42 -1.83 26.47
N MET A 205 -3.57 -2.23 25.90
CA MET A 205 -4.72 -2.74 26.66
C MET A 205 -4.55 -4.20 27.10
N LEU A 206 -3.57 -4.92 26.54
CA LEU A 206 -3.25 -6.28 26.96
C LEU A 206 -2.30 -6.26 28.15
N ALA A 207 -2.75 -6.83 29.28
CA ALA A 207 -1.97 -7.00 30.52
C ALA A 207 -0.91 -8.12 30.41
N ALA A 208 -0.18 -8.18 29.29
CA ALA A 208 0.84 -9.18 29.03
C ALA A 208 2.23 -8.54 28.90
N ASN A 209 3.23 -9.17 29.51
CA ASN A 209 4.60 -8.68 29.53
C ASN A 209 5.37 -9.11 28.26
N TYR A 210 4.98 -8.54 27.11
CA TYR A 210 5.71 -8.68 25.86
C TYR A 210 6.52 -7.42 25.54
N ALA A 211 7.57 -7.57 24.72
CA ALA A 211 8.30 -6.45 24.15
C ALA A 211 7.33 -5.51 23.38
N ASP A 212 7.61 -4.21 23.43
CA ASP A 212 6.71 -3.21 22.82
C ASP A 212 6.69 -3.31 21.29
N PHE A 213 7.85 -3.58 20.66
CA PHE A 213 8.01 -3.73 19.21
C PHE A 213 8.87 -4.97 18.88
N PRO A 214 8.34 -6.19 19.07
CA PRO A 214 9.09 -7.40 18.76
C PRO A 214 9.39 -7.49 17.26
N VAL A 215 10.54 -8.07 16.91
CA VAL A 215 10.81 -8.44 15.51
C VAL A 215 9.82 -9.52 15.12
N ALA A 216 8.99 -9.25 14.12
CA ALA A 216 7.92 -10.16 13.68
C ALA A 216 8.34 -10.98 12.46
N LEU A 217 9.06 -10.37 11.52
CA LEU A 217 9.49 -11.00 10.27
C LEU A 217 10.82 -10.40 9.79
N ARG A 218 11.77 -11.24 9.41
CA ARG A 218 13.02 -10.85 8.74
C ARG A 218 13.01 -11.38 7.31
N ALA A 219 13.68 -10.71 6.38
CA ALA A 219 13.74 -11.18 4.98
C ALA A 219 14.23 -12.64 4.87
N HIS A 220 15.26 -13.03 5.63
CA HIS A 220 15.79 -14.41 5.59
C HIS A 220 14.84 -15.49 6.12
N ASP A 221 13.77 -15.12 6.85
CA ASP A 221 12.77 -16.08 7.32
C ASP A 221 11.85 -16.57 6.19
N ILE A 222 11.82 -15.84 5.07
CA ILE A 222 11.00 -16.15 3.91
C ILE A 222 11.68 -17.25 3.07
N THR A 223 10.96 -18.37 2.94
CA THR A 223 11.41 -19.56 2.19
C THR A 223 10.75 -19.62 0.81
N PRO A 224 11.29 -20.40 -0.14
CA PRO A 224 10.64 -20.62 -1.44
C PRO A 224 9.21 -21.15 -1.30
N ALA A 225 8.97 -22.11 -0.39
CA ALA A 225 7.63 -22.66 -0.14
C ALA A 225 6.63 -21.61 0.34
N HIS A 226 7.13 -20.59 1.04
CA HIS A 226 6.30 -19.51 1.55
C HIS A 226 5.95 -18.47 0.47
N ALA A 227 6.90 -18.14 -0.40
CA ALA A 227 6.79 -17.08 -1.40
C ALA A 227 6.22 -17.54 -2.74
N LEU A 228 6.54 -18.76 -3.19
CA LEU A 228 6.24 -19.24 -4.53
C LEU A 228 4.74 -19.13 -4.84
N ARG A 229 4.41 -18.45 -5.94
CA ARG A 229 3.04 -18.20 -6.45
C ARG A 229 2.13 -17.40 -5.51
N SER A 230 2.62 -16.92 -4.36
CA SER A 230 1.82 -16.14 -3.42
C SER A 230 1.45 -14.76 -3.97
N ILE A 231 0.35 -14.20 -3.50
CA ILE A 231 0.02 -12.78 -3.65
C ILE A 231 0.27 -12.14 -2.28
N VAL A 232 1.30 -11.31 -2.20
CA VAL A 232 1.72 -10.66 -0.97
C VAL A 232 1.14 -9.26 -0.91
N ILE A 233 0.59 -8.91 0.24
CA ILE A 233 -0.02 -7.61 0.49
C ILE A 233 0.46 -7.15 1.85
N THR A 234 1.02 -5.94 1.89
CA THR A 234 1.53 -5.35 3.12
C THR A 234 1.09 -3.91 3.27
N GLU A 235 0.68 -3.55 4.48
CA GLU A 235 0.35 -2.19 4.90
C GLU A 235 1.52 -1.54 5.63
N ALA A 236 2.65 -2.24 5.73
CA ALA A 236 3.85 -1.74 6.38
C ALA A 236 4.41 -0.49 5.68
N CYS A 237 4.88 0.47 6.48
CA CYS A 237 5.68 1.59 5.99
C CYS A 237 6.88 1.06 5.20
N TYR A 238 7.12 1.61 4.00
CA TYR A 238 8.16 1.15 3.08
C TYR A 238 8.08 -0.36 2.76
N GLY A 239 6.89 -0.96 2.86
CA GLY A 239 6.67 -2.39 2.63
C GLY A 239 7.05 -2.84 1.22
N ALA A 240 7.06 -1.94 0.24
CA ALA A 240 7.53 -2.18 -1.13
C ALA A 240 8.97 -1.65 -1.39
N SER A 241 9.79 -1.49 -0.35
CA SER A 241 11.20 -1.11 -0.49
C SER A 241 11.93 -2.08 -1.42
N LEU A 242 12.63 -1.53 -2.41
CA LEU A 242 13.44 -2.27 -3.37
C LEU A 242 14.92 -2.32 -2.99
N GLU A 243 15.26 -1.88 -1.76
CA GLU A 243 16.61 -2.00 -1.23
C GLU A 243 17.08 -3.46 -1.25
N PRO A 244 18.36 -3.73 -1.57
CA PRO A 244 18.90 -5.09 -1.56
C PRO A 244 18.66 -5.80 -0.23
N GLY A 245 18.04 -6.97 -0.28
CA GLY A 245 17.76 -7.78 0.91
C GLY A 245 16.48 -7.39 1.65
N SER A 246 15.70 -6.44 1.14
CA SER A 246 14.36 -6.14 1.66
C SER A 246 13.43 -7.36 1.61
N ILE A 247 12.39 -7.35 2.43
CA ILE A 247 11.34 -8.38 2.43
C ILE A 247 10.65 -8.46 1.06
N ALA A 248 10.39 -7.33 0.41
CA ALA A 248 9.78 -7.31 -0.93
C ALA A 248 10.69 -7.94 -1.98
N SER A 249 11.98 -7.56 -2.02
CA SER A 249 12.96 -8.14 -2.95
C SER A 249 13.10 -9.64 -2.74
N ARG A 250 13.04 -10.10 -1.49
CA ARG A 250 13.08 -11.51 -1.13
C ARG A 250 11.87 -12.29 -1.64
N PHE A 251 10.64 -11.78 -1.44
CA PHE A 251 9.43 -12.44 -1.95
C PHE A 251 9.47 -12.53 -3.48
N LEU A 252 9.83 -11.44 -4.16
CA LEU A 252 9.91 -11.41 -5.62
C LEU A 252 10.99 -12.34 -6.16
N GLY A 253 12.19 -12.32 -5.57
CA GLY A 253 13.31 -13.20 -5.93
C GLY A 253 13.03 -14.69 -5.67
N LEU A 254 12.04 -15.00 -4.82
CA LEU A 254 11.56 -16.35 -4.57
C LEU A 254 10.31 -16.73 -5.38
N GLY A 255 9.84 -15.87 -6.29
CA GLY A 255 8.77 -16.18 -7.23
C GLY A 255 7.36 -15.95 -6.70
N CYS A 256 7.14 -14.95 -5.84
CA CYS A 256 5.77 -14.48 -5.60
C CYS A 256 5.13 -13.96 -6.89
N SER A 257 3.83 -14.18 -7.06
CA SER A 257 3.08 -13.78 -8.25
C SER A 257 2.93 -12.27 -8.33
N ALA A 258 2.52 -11.65 -7.23
CA ALA A 258 2.33 -10.21 -7.12
C ALA A 258 2.61 -9.77 -5.68
N PHE A 259 3.07 -8.54 -5.53
CA PHE A 259 3.37 -7.92 -4.24
C PHE A 259 2.82 -6.49 -4.23
N LEU A 260 1.91 -6.20 -3.31
CA LEU A 260 1.35 -4.87 -3.07
C LEU A 260 1.92 -4.30 -1.76
N GLY A 261 2.47 -3.09 -1.80
CA GLY A 261 2.92 -2.38 -0.59
C GLY A 261 3.31 -0.93 -0.86
N SER A 262 3.56 -0.16 0.20
CA SER A 262 3.93 1.26 0.10
C SER A 262 5.43 1.46 -0.13
N SER A 263 5.80 2.40 -1.01
CA SER A 263 7.19 2.89 -1.18
C SER A 263 7.63 3.89 -0.10
N ALA A 264 6.69 4.33 0.74
CA ALA A 264 6.87 5.40 1.73
C ALA A 264 6.17 5.04 3.05
N MET A 265 6.15 5.95 4.03
CA MET A 265 5.30 5.78 5.21
C MET A 265 3.84 5.53 4.81
N ALA A 266 3.21 4.58 5.48
CA ALA A 266 1.80 4.25 5.30
C ALA A 266 1.00 4.64 6.55
N TYR A 267 -0.26 4.99 6.34
CA TYR A 267 -1.21 5.35 7.38
C TYR A 267 -2.38 4.37 7.33
N GLY A 268 -2.85 3.96 8.51
CA GLY A 268 -4.00 3.08 8.64
C GLY A 268 -4.91 3.50 9.79
N ALA A 269 -5.98 2.74 9.97
CA ALA A 269 -6.84 2.81 11.13
C ALA A 269 -6.29 1.95 12.27
N ILE A 270 -6.70 2.23 13.51
CA ILE A 270 -6.44 1.32 14.64
C ILE A 270 -7.58 0.32 14.81
N ALA A 271 -8.80 0.75 14.53
CA ALA A 271 -10.01 -0.05 14.53
C ALA A 271 -10.96 0.44 13.42
N PRO A 272 -11.97 -0.36 13.03
CA PRO A 272 -12.96 0.06 12.05
C PRO A 272 -13.68 1.37 12.45
N PRO A 273 -14.16 2.18 11.48
CA PRO A 273 -14.04 1.97 10.04
C PRO A 273 -12.59 2.13 9.54
N VAL A 274 -12.19 1.28 8.59
CA VAL A 274 -10.84 1.29 8.02
C VAL A 274 -10.61 2.48 7.10
N THR A 275 -9.37 2.97 7.04
CA THR A 275 -8.97 4.11 6.20
C THR A 275 -7.54 3.93 5.71
N GLY A 276 -7.04 4.85 4.87
CA GLY A 276 -5.67 4.81 4.35
C GLY A 276 -5.33 3.46 3.71
N ALA A 277 -4.20 2.89 4.13
CA ALA A 277 -3.68 1.60 3.69
C ALA A 277 -4.70 0.46 3.86
N ASP A 278 -5.36 0.37 5.02
CA ASP A 278 -6.35 -0.68 5.30
C ASP A 278 -7.51 -0.65 4.28
N LEU A 279 -8.02 0.55 3.98
CA LEU A 279 -9.11 0.71 3.02
C LEU A 279 -8.65 0.40 1.58
N LEU A 280 -7.49 0.90 1.17
CA LEU A 280 -6.95 0.61 -0.17
C LEU A 280 -6.72 -0.90 -0.36
N VAL A 281 -6.16 -1.57 0.65
CA VAL A 281 -5.91 -3.01 0.62
C VAL A 281 -7.22 -3.79 0.62
N LYS A 282 -8.20 -3.39 1.42
CA LYS A 282 -9.53 -4.02 1.43
C LYS A 282 -10.19 -3.94 0.05
N GLU A 283 -10.15 -2.78 -0.61
CA GLU A 283 -10.65 -2.60 -1.98
C GLU A 283 -9.86 -3.42 -3.00
N PHE A 284 -8.53 -3.48 -2.89
CA PHE A 284 -7.70 -4.31 -3.74
C PHE A 284 -8.08 -5.79 -3.63
N LEU A 285 -8.23 -6.29 -2.40
CA LEU A 285 -8.65 -7.67 -2.13
C LEU A 285 -10.04 -7.95 -2.70
N ARG A 286 -10.99 -7.03 -2.52
CA ARG A 286 -12.35 -7.13 -3.07
C ARG A 286 -12.32 -7.35 -4.58
N TYR A 287 -11.55 -6.56 -5.31
CA TYR A 287 -11.41 -6.70 -6.76
C TYR A 287 -10.62 -7.94 -7.20
N MET A 288 -9.56 -8.32 -6.47
CA MET A 288 -8.84 -9.57 -6.72
C MET A 288 -9.75 -10.79 -6.57
N LEU A 289 -10.53 -10.84 -5.49
CA LEU A 289 -11.49 -11.90 -5.23
C LEU A 289 -12.72 -11.84 -6.15
N ALA A 290 -12.96 -10.72 -6.84
CA ALA A 290 -13.90 -10.64 -7.96
C ALA A 290 -13.32 -11.22 -9.27
N GLY A 291 -12.06 -11.70 -9.27
CA GLY A 291 -11.40 -12.34 -10.42
C GLY A 291 -10.64 -11.38 -11.34
N LEU A 292 -10.50 -10.11 -10.95
CA LEU A 292 -9.71 -9.15 -11.71
C LEU A 292 -8.21 -9.46 -11.61
N PRO A 293 -7.42 -9.11 -12.64
CA PRO A 293 -5.97 -9.17 -12.54
C PRO A 293 -5.46 -8.13 -11.55
N ALA A 294 -4.37 -8.43 -10.86
CA ALA A 294 -3.75 -7.57 -9.85
C ALA A 294 -3.59 -6.11 -10.31
N GLY A 295 -3.15 -5.88 -11.55
CA GLY A 295 -3.01 -4.53 -12.11
C GLY A 295 -4.34 -3.77 -12.13
N GLN A 296 -5.40 -4.38 -12.63
CA GLN A 296 -6.73 -3.75 -12.68
C GLN A 296 -7.39 -3.69 -11.31
N ALA A 297 -7.12 -4.66 -10.42
CA ALA A 297 -7.58 -4.63 -9.05
C ALA A 297 -7.02 -3.41 -8.31
N LEU A 298 -5.72 -3.12 -8.44
CA LEU A 298 -5.13 -1.91 -7.84
C LEU A 298 -5.64 -0.63 -8.50
N GLN A 299 -5.78 -0.62 -9.83
CA GLN A 299 -6.37 0.51 -10.55
C GLN A 299 -7.75 0.86 -9.97
N ARG A 300 -8.65 -0.12 -9.87
CA ARG A 300 -10.01 0.09 -9.35
C ARG A 300 -10.01 0.39 -7.86
N ALA A 301 -9.13 -0.23 -7.08
CA ALA A 301 -9.02 0.03 -5.65
C ALA A 301 -8.67 1.49 -5.35
N ARG A 302 -7.76 2.11 -6.13
CA ARG A 302 -7.44 3.54 -5.99
C ARG A 302 -8.64 4.44 -6.28
N THR A 303 -9.41 4.12 -7.33
CA THR A 303 -10.64 4.86 -7.66
C THR A 303 -11.69 4.69 -6.56
N ALA A 304 -11.93 3.46 -6.09
CA ALA A 304 -12.88 3.18 -5.02
C ALA A 304 -12.48 3.86 -3.70
N PHE A 305 -11.21 3.75 -3.30
CA PHE A 305 -10.64 4.46 -2.16
C PHE A 305 -10.91 5.97 -2.23
N SER A 306 -10.58 6.58 -3.37
CA SER A 306 -10.77 8.02 -3.58
C SER A 306 -12.25 8.39 -3.53
N ALA A 307 -13.15 7.58 -4.09
CA ALA A 307 -14.60 7.80 -4.03
C ALA A 307 -15.10 7.76 -2.59
N THR A 308 -14.67 6.77 -1.80
CA THR A 308 -15.03 6.66 -0.38
C THR A 308 -14.55 7.87 0.41
N MET A 309 -13.30 8.30 0.26
CA MET A 309 -12.79 9.47 0.97
C MET A 309 -13.50 10.76 0.53
N MET A 310 -13.82 10.90 -0.75
CA MET A 310 -14.64 12.02 -1.24
C MET A 310 -16.05 12.00 -0.63
N ALA A 311 -16.69 10.84 -0.48
CA ALA A 311 -18.01 10.73 0.13
C ALA A 311 -17.99 11.08 1.63
N GLU A 312 -17.05 10.50 2.38
CA GLU A 312 -16.97 10.63 3.84
C GLU A 312 -16.51 12.03 4.28
N GLN A 313 -15.39 12.51 3.72
CA GLN A 313 -14.77 13.78 4.15
C GLN A 313 -14.83 14.91 3.12
N GLY A 314 -15.15 14.63 1.85
CA GLY A 314 -15.33 15.67 0.82
C GLY A 314 -14.06 16.11 0.08
N PHE A 315 -12.89 15.54 0.41
CA PHE A 315 -11.60 15.85 -0.21
C PHE A 315 -10.61 14.71 0.06
N LEU A 316 -9.47 14.68 -0.63
CA LEU A 316 -8.33 13.84 -0.28
C LEU A 316 -7.33 14.65 0.55
N ASP A 317 -7.11 14.26 1.81
CA ASP A 317 -6.08 14.88 2.63
C ASP A 317 -4.67 14.38 2.28
N GLY A 318 -3.66 14.82 3.03
CA GLY A 318 -2.27 14.47 2.74
C GLY A 318 -2.01 12.97 2.81
N GLU A 319 -2.71 12.27 3.70
CA GLU A 319 -2.55 10.84 3.95
C GLU A 319 -3.26 10.03 2.87
N ASP A 320 -4.44 10.48 2.44
CA ASP A 320 -5.18 9.89 1.33
C ASP A 320 -4.39 10.01 0.02
N GLN A 321 -3.88 11.21 -0.26
CA GLN A 321 -3.05 11.45 -1.44
C GLN A 321 -1.79 10.60 -1.39
N LYS A 322 -1.11 10.53 -0.24
CA LYS A 322 0.08 9.68 -0.08
C LYS A 322 -0.28 8.22 -0.34
N THR A 323 -1.38 7.71 0.20
CA THR A 323 -1.84 6.33 0.04
C THR A 323 -2.02 5.94 -1.43
N VAL A 324 -2.71 6.77 -2.22
CA VAL A 324 -2.93 6.54 -3.65
C VAL A 324 -1.60 6.53 -4.43
N LEU A 325 -0.67 7.42 -4.06
CA LEU A 325 0.58 7.65 -4.76
C LEU A 325 1.70 6.67 -4.38
N SER A 326 1.77 6.20 -3.13
CA SER A 326 2.91 5.43 -2.63
C SER A 326 2.75 3.91 -2.77
N PHE A 327 1.52 3.39 -2.84
CA PHE A 327 1.32 1.96 -2.99
C PHE A 327 1.70 1.49 -4.39
N LEU A 328 2.64 0.55 -4.49
CA LEU A 328 3.15 -0.02 -5.73
C LEU A 328 2.65 -1.46 -5.90
N LEU A 329 2.36 -1.85 -7.14
CA LEU A 329 2.20 -3.25 -7.51
C LEU A 329 3.49 -3.75 -8.16
N LEU A 330 4.16 -4.68 -7.49
CA LEU A 330 5.35 -5.35 -8.00
C LEU A 330 4.98 -6.76 -8.48
N GLY A 331 5.67 -7.27 -9.50
CA GLY A 331 5.42 -8.62 -10.03
C GLY A 331 4.47 -8.65 -11.22
N ASN A 332 3.75 -9.76 -11.36
CA ASN A 332 2.84 -10.04 -12.47
C ASN A 332 1.54 -9.22 -12.36
N PRO A 333 1.29 -8.24 -13.27
CA PRO A 333 0.03 -7.50 -13.28
C PRO A 333 -1.18 -8.38 -13.59
N ASN A 334 -0.99 -9.53 -14.25
CA ASN A 334 -2.03 -10.47 -14.63
C ASN A 334 -2.26 -11.58 -13.59
N ALA A 335 -1.60 -11.53 -12.43
CA ALA A 335 -1.90 -12.46 -11.34
C ALA A 335 -3.39 -12.36 -10.96
N ARG A 336 -4.06 -13.51 -10.88
CA ARG A 336 -5.51 -13.64 -10.64
C ARG A 336 -5.79 -14.82 -9.75
N VAL A 337 -6.94 -14.78 -9.07
CA VAL A 337 -7.47 -15.90 -8.29
C VAL A 337 -8.85 -16.30 -8.81
N ARG A 338 -9.37 -17.43 -8.31
CA ARG A 338 -10.75 -17.82 -8.62
C ARG A 338 -11.71 -16.73 -8.13
N PRO A 339 -12.64 -16.24 -8.97
CA PRO A 339 -13.63 -15.29 -8.52
C PRO A 339 -14.58 -15.92 -7.50
N THR A 340 -14.85 -15.19 -6.43
CA THR A 340 -15.99 -15.40 -5.53
C THR A 340 -17.23 -14.83 -6.21
N PRO A 341 -18.28 -15.64 -6.50
CA PRO A 341 -19.42 -15.19 -7.30
C PRO A 341 -20.12 -13.93 -6.78
N ALA A 342 -20.25 -13.79 -5.46
CA ALA A 342 -20.88 -12.62 -4.83
C ALA A 342 -20.10 -11.33 -5.13
N LEU A 343 -18.77 -11.35 -4.92
CA LEU A 343 -17.89 -10.21 -5.17
C LEU A 343 -17.76 -9.90 -6.65
N ALA A 344 -17.80 -10.91 -7.52
CA ALA A 344 -17.80 -10.70 -8.97
C ALA A 344 -19.04 -9.92 -9.43
N ARG A 345 -20.23 -10.23 -8.88
CA ARG A 345 -21.47 -9.49 -9.17
C ARG A 345 -21.40 -8.05 -8.66
N GLU A 346 -20.99 -7.85 -7.41
CA GLU A 346 -20.84 -6.52 -6.81
C GLU A 346 -19.81 -5.65 -7.56
N ALA A 347 -18.69 -6.23 -7.98
CA ALA A 347 -17.69 -5.55 -8.78
C ALA A 347 -18.21 -5.14 -10.15
N ALA A 348 -19.11 -5.92 -10.76
CA ALA A 348 -19.74 -5.58 -12.04
C ALA A 348 -20.76 -4.43 -11.89
N GLU A 349 -21.51 -4.40 -10.79
CA GLU A 349 -22.49 -3.34 -10.48
C GLU A 349 -21.78 -2.00 -10.17
N SER A 350 -20.74 -2.04 -9.33
CA SER A 350 -19.96 -0.84 -8.94
C SER A 350 -19.13 -0.21 -10.07
N GLN A 351 -18.92 -0.91 -11.19
CA GLN A 351 -18.23 -0.35 -12.36
C GLN A 351 -18.97 0.83 -13.02
N GLN A 352 -20.29 0.88 -12.87
CA GLN A 352 -21.10 1.92 -13.50
C GLN A 352 -21.08 3.25 -12.71
N ASP A 353 -20.81 3.20 -11.41
CA ASP A 353 -20.97 4.33 -10.48
C ASP A 353 -19.65 5.10 -10.22
N LEU A 354 -18.50 4.45 -10.42
CA LEU A 354 -17.18 5.07 -10.20
C LEU A 354 -16.71 5.98 -11.35
N SER A 355 -17.61 6.35 -12.28
CA SER A 355 -17.26 7.20 -13.42
C SER A 355 -17.40 8.69 -13.07
N GLN A 356 -16.25 9.36 -12.90
CA GLN A 356 -16.08 10.81 -12.75
C GLN A 356 -16.74 11.44 -11.51
N PHE A 357 -16.06 11.34 -10.37
CA PHE A 357 -16.24 12.27 -9.26
C PHE A 357 -15.09 13.29 -9.25
N PRO A 358 -15.34 14.58 -8.97
CA PRO A 358 -14.27 15.56 -8.88
C PRO A 358 -13.42 15.27 -7.65
N VAL A 359 -12.13 14.99 -7.83
CA VAL A 359 -11.19 14.90 -6.71
C VAL A 359 -10.78 16.30 -6.29
N VAL A 360 -11.04 16.62 -5.03
CA VAL A 360 -10.61 17.87 -4.40
C VAL A 360 -9.39 17.56 -3.53
N CYS A 361 -8.27 18.23 -3.81
CA CYS A 361 -7.06 18.11 -3.00
C CYS A 361 -7.08 19.12 -1.85
N ALA A 362 -6.60 18.73 -0.67
CA ALA A 362 -6.49 19.64 0.48
C ALA A 362 -5.74 20.96 0.14
N ARG A 363 -4.72 20.90 -0.73
CA ARG A 363 -3.88 22.05 -1.12
C ARG A 363 -4.52 23.00 -2.14
N SER A 364 -5.54 22.57 -2.88
CA SER A 364 -6.20 23.43 -3.89
C SER A 364 -7.31 24.29 -3.29
N LEU A 365 -7.46 24.27 -1.97
CA LEU A 365 -8.52 24.95 -1.24
C LEU A 365 -7.95 26.18 -0.55
N ALA A 366 -8.66 27.31 -0.66
CA ALA A 366 -8.27 28.53 0.01
C ALA A 366 -8.22 28.33 1.53
N ASP A 367 -7.19 28.88 2.18
CA ASP A 367 -7.10 28.94 3.64
C ASP A 367 -8.35 29.65 4.18
N SER A 368 -9.28 28.87 4.71
CA SER A 368 -10.43 29.39 5.43
C SER A 368 -9.99 29.79 6.85
N ARG A 369 -10.79 30.57 7.59
CA ARG A 369 -10.49 30.78 9.01
C ARG A 369 -10.65 29.45 9.75
N PRO A 370 -9.76 29.11 10.71
CA PRO A 370 -9.93 27.90 11.52
C PRO A 370 -11.30 27.92 12.17
N VAL A 371 -12.09 26.85 11.98
CA VAL A 371 -13.32 26.69 12.74
C VAL A 371 -12.91 26.38 14.17
N VAL A 372 -13.32 27.21 15.13
CA VAL A 372 -13.02 26.94 16.54
C VAL A 372 -13.76 25.65 16.95
N LEU A 373 -13.01 24.61 17.26
CA LEU A 373 -13.57 23.35 17.75
C LEU A 373 -14.06 23.52 19.18
N GLN A 374 -15.16 22.83 19.51
CA GLN A 374 -15.66 22.79 20.88
C GLN A 374 -14.56 22.24 21.82
N PRO A 375 -14.37 22.81 23.02
CA PRO A 375 -13.34 22.34 23.95
C PRO A 375 -13.43 20.84 24.27
N SER A 376 -14.65 20.32 24.42
CA SER A 376 -14.89 18.89 24.67
C SER A 376 -14.40 17.99 23.53
N LEU A 377 -14.62 18.38 22.28
CA LEU A 377 -14.12 17.65 21.12
C LEU A 377 -12.58 17.72 21.05
N MET A 378 -11.99 18.84 21.43
CA MET A 378 -10.52 18.95 21.50
C MET A 378 -9.93 18.05 22.59
N GLU A 379 -10.53 18.01 23.77
CA GLU A 379 -10.12 17.10 24.85
C GLU A 379 -10.25 15.63 24.42
N GLU A 380 -11.33 15.28 23.72
CA GLU A 380 -11.52 13.94 23.14
C GLU A 380 -10.41 13.59 22.14
N LEU A 381 -10.10 14.50 21.20
CA LEU A 381 -9.04 14.30 20.20
C LEU A 381 -7.66 14.16 20.84
N GLU A 382 -7.36 14.96 21.86
CA GLU A 382 -6.10 14.85 22.61
C GLU A 382 -6.03 13.55 23.41
N TYR A 383 -7.13 13.13 24.02
CA TYR A 383 -7.21 11.84 24.72
C TYR A 383 -6.98 10.67 23.75
N LEU A 384 -7.67 10.68 22.60
CA LEU A 384 -7.49 9.69 21.55
C LEU A 384 -6.03 9.71 21.06
N ALA A 385 -5.48 10.85 20.66
CA ALA A 385 -4.08 10.95 20.24
C ALA A 385 -3.10 10.39 21.28
N ASN A 386 -3.33 10.66 22.57
CA ASN A 386 -2.50 10.13 23.65
C ASN A 386 -2.55 8.61 23.74
N SER A 387 -3.74 8.02 23.62
CA SER A 387 -3.95 6.57 23.59
C SER A 387 -3.36 5.93 22.34
N LEU A 388 -3.58 6.56 21.18
CA LEU A 388 -3.09 6.11 19.88
C LEU A 388 -1.59 6.38 19.67
N LEU A 389 -0.88 7.01 20.60
CA LEU A 389 0.57 7.24 20.52
C LEU A 389 1.30 6.79 21.78
N SER A 390 0.62 6.22 22.77
CA SER A 390 1.29 5.73 23.98
C SER A 390 2.04 4.42 23.72
N SER A 391 3.29 4.36 24.18
CA SER A 391 3.96 3.10 24.47
C SER A 391 3.69 2.71 25.92
N SER A 392 3.67 1.41 26.21
CA SER A 392 3.46 0.85 27.56
C SER A 392 4.56 1.19 28.58
N ALA A 393 5.62 1.89 28.19
CA ALA A 393 6.74 2.26 29.05
C ALA A 393 6.38 3.21 30.23
N LEU A 394 5.13 3.66 30.36
CA LEU A 394 4.67 4.54 31.45
C LEU A 394 3.70 3.88 32.43
N ALA A 395 3.39 2.59 32.28
CA ALA A 395 2.42 1.88 33.11
C ALA A 395 3.06 0.86 34.07
N GLY A 396 4.28 1.14 34.53
CA GLY A 396 4.95 0.39 35.60
C GLY A 396 4.86 1.16 36.92
N ASP A 397 4.20 0.52 37.89
CA ASP A 397 4.08 0.86 39.32
C ASP A 397 3.12 1.98 39.75
N GLY A 398 2.06 1.53 40.42
CA GLY A 398 1.53 2.08 41.67
C GLY A 398 1.22 3.57 41.73
N VAL A 399 -0.07 3.88 41.90
CA VAL A 399 -0.61 5.14 42.42
C VAL A 399 0.42 5.94 43.25
N ARG A 400 1.06 6.92 42.62
CA ARG A 400 1.55 8.15 43.25
C ARG A 400 1.37 9.30 42.26
N GLN A 401 0.72 10.36 42.74
CA GLN A 401 0.75 11.68 42.12
C GLN A 401 2.21 12.18 42.10
N GLU A 402 2.98 11.79 41.08
CA GLU A 402 4.23 12.47 40.75
C GLU A 402 4.24 12.74 39.24
N THR A 403 4.23 14.04 38.93
CA THR A 403 4.54 14.70 37.67
C THR A 403 5.07 13.78 36.56
N CYS A 404 4.15 13.15 35.82
CA CYS A 404 4.50 12.36 34.65
C CYS A 404 5.04 13.32 33.59
N SER A 405 6.34 13.24 33.32
CA SER A 405 7.00 13.90 32.18
C SER A 405 6.54 13.23 30.88
N LYS A 406 5.26 13.38 30.54
CA LYS A 406 4.75 13.04 29.22
C LYS A 406 5.51 13.92 28.24
N THR A 407 6.29 13.31 27.34
CA THR A 407 6.84 14.04 26.19
C THR A 407 5.68 14.79 25.53
N PRO A 408 5.74 16.12 25.41
CA PRO A 408 4.62 16.91 24.95
C PRO A 408 4.23 16.46 23.54
N ILE A 409 2.95 16.16 23.33
CA ILE A 409 2.43 15.94 21.99
C ILE A 409 2.43 17.28 21.28
N GLN A 410 3.13 17.35 20.15
CA GLN A 410 3.07 18.54 19.30
C GLN A 410 1.80 18.49 18.47
N ARG A 411 1.02 19.58 18.54
CA ARG A 411 -0.23 19.76 17.80
C ARG A 411 -0.01 20.71 16.63
N GLN A 412 -0.54 20.33 15.47
CA GLN A 412 -0.65 21.19 14.31
C GLN A 412 -2.05 21.08 13.71
N VAL A 413 -2.66 22.22 13.36
CA VAL A 413 -3.97 22.27 12.71
C VAL A 413 -3.77 22.72 11.27
N ARG A 414 -4.31 21.96 10.31
CA ARG A 414 -4.41 22.33 8.90
C ARG A 414 -5.88 22.32 8.49
N LEU A 415 -6.27 23.25 7.64
CA LEU A 415 -7.67 23.43 7.25
C LEU A 415 -7.96 22.74 5.92
N GLY A 416 -9.14 22.14 5.80
CA GLY A 416 -9.63 21.47 4.60
C GLY A 416 -10.87 22.17 4.01
N ALA A 417 -11.43 21.59 2.95
CA ALA A 417 -12.60 22.13 2.26
C ALA A 417 -13.85 22.07 3.16
N GLY A 418 -14.81 22.97 2.91
CA GLY A 418 -16.20 22.74 3.31
C GLY A 418 -16.43 22.63 4.82
N GLY A 419 -15.63 23.32 5.63
CA GLY A 419 -15.74 23.29 7.09
C GLY A 419 -15.08 22.07 7.75
N ALA A 420 -14.25 21.33 7.01
CA ALA A 420 -13.42 20.26 7.56
C ALA A 420 -12.04 20.76 8.03
N GLN A 421 -11.49 20.14 9.07
CA GLN A 421 -10.17 20.44 9.64
C GLN A 421 -9.39 19.17 9.87
N VAL A 422 -8.09 19.18 9.58
CA VAL A 422 -7.17 18.08 9.87
C VAL A 422 -6.29 18.48 11.06
N LEU A 423 -6.38 17.71 12.14
CA LEU A 423 -5.54 17.86 13.32
C LEU A 423 -4.47 16.79 13.31
N THR A 424 -3.21 17.20 13.41
CA THR A 424 -2.05 16.32 13.50
C THR A 424 -1.44 16.40 14.89
N PHE A 425 -1.23 15.24 15.48
CA PHE A 425 -0.57 15.04 16.76
C PHE A 425 0.68 14.19 16.54
N LYS A 426 1.84 14.68 17.00
CA LYS A 426 3.13 13.98 16.85
C LYS A 426 3.73 13.67 18.22
N ARG A 427 4.34 12.49 18.34
CA ARG A 427 5.09 12.07 19.54
C ARG A 427 6.33 11.28 19.15
N GLN A 428 7.46 11.58 19.80
CA GLN A 428 8.66 10.75 19.72
C GLN A 428 8.43 9.42 20.44
N LEU A 429 8.57 8.30 19.73
CA LEU A 429 8.46 6.97 20.29
C LEU A 429 9.79 6.52 20.90
N PRO A 430 9.78 5.58 21.88
CA PRO A 430 11.01 5.04 22.48
C PRO A 430 11.98 4.41 21.48
N THR A 431 11.48 4.01 20.31
CA THR A 431 12.24 3.44 19.20
C THR A 431 13.08 4.46 18.43
N GLY A 432 12.96 5.76 18.73
CA GLY A 432 13.55 6.84 17.94
C GLY A 432 12.72 7.24 16.72
N ALA A 433 11.60 6.56 16.46
CA ALA A 433 10.64 6.94 15.42
C ALA A 433 9.67 8.04 15.91
N VAL A 434 8.95 8.67 14.99
CA VAL A 434 7.88 9.62 15.29
C VAL A 434 6.54 8.95 15.03
N GLY A 435 5.74 8.79 16.07
CA GLY A 435 4.34 8.40 15.96
C GLY A 435 3.49 9.61 15.60
N ILE A 436 2.57 9.42 14.65
CA ILE A 436 1.70 10.46 14.12
C ILE A 436 0.25 9.96 14.18
N ALA A 437 -0.61 10.72 14.86
CA ALA A 437 -2.05 10.52 14.85
C ALA A 437 -2.73 11.73 14.19
N LYS A 438 -3.63 11.46 13.24
CA LYS A 438 -4.33 12.49 12.48
C LYS A 438 -5.83 12.29 12.54
N PHE A 439 -6.54 13.40 12.68
CA PHE A 439 -7.99 13.40 12.76
C PHE A 439 -8.56 14.41 11.78
N THR A 440 -9.42 13.95 10.88
CA THR A 440 -10.21 14.81 10.00
C THR A 440 -11.56 15.03 10.67
N VAL A 441 -11.84 16.28 11.03
CA VAL A 441 -13.08 16.72 11.70
C VAL A 441 -13.93 17.45 10.69
N ARG A 442 -15.20 17.08 10.54
CA ARG A 442 -16.17 17.73 9.65
C ARG A 442 -17.44 18.01 10.43
N GLN A 443 -17.95 19.24 10.36
CA GLN A 443 -19.18 19.66 11.06
C GLN A 443 -19.16 19.34 12.58
N GLY A 444 -17.99 19.46 13.23
CA GLY A 444 -17.84 19.20 14.66
C GLY A 444 -17.84 17.72 15.05
N ARG A 445 -17.62 16.80 14.11
CA ARG A 445 -17.50 15.35 14.35
C ARG A 445 -16.23 14.80 13.70
N ILE A 446 -15.65 13.76 14.29
CA ILE A 446 -14.52 13.03 13.71
C ILE A 446 -15.04 12.25 12.50
N ALA A 447 -14.61 12.64 11.30
CA ALA A 447 -14.92 11.95 10.04
C ALA A 447 -13.89 10.86 9.72
N LYS A 448 -12.63 11.05 10.15
CA LYS A 448 -11.55 10.07 9.95
C LYS A 448 -10.52 10.16 11.07
N ALA A 449 -9.97 9.02 11.48
CA ALA A 449 -8.77 8.92 12.29
C ALA A 449 -7.74 8.02 11.58
N ALA A 450 -6.52 8.51 11.43
CA ALA A 450 -5.43 7.80 10.76
C ALA A 450 -4.16 7.85 11.61
N VAL A 451 -3.41 6.75 11.67
CA VAL A 451 -2.22 6.62 12.51
C VAL A 451 -1.07 6.00 11.73
N SER A 452 0.14 6.48 12.00
CA SER A 452 1.41 5.87 11.59
C SER A 452 2.38 5.90 12.77
N ARG A 453 3.19 4.85 12.94
CA ARG A 453 4.06 4.66 14.12
C ARG A 453 5.38 4.00 13.76
#